data_AF-A0A7K3PNG9-F1
#
_entry.id   AF-A0A7K3PNG9-F1
#
_cell.length_a   1.000
_cell.length_b   1.000
_cell.length_c   1.000
_cell.angle_alpha   90.00
_cell.angle_beta   90.00
_cell.angle_gamma   90.00
#
_symmetry.space_group_name_H-M   'P 1'
#
loop_
_entity.id
_entity.type
_entity.pdbx_description
1 polymer ?
#
loop_
_entity_poly.entity_id
_entity_poly.type
_entity_poly.pdbx_seq_one_letter_code
_entity_poly.pdbx_strand_id
1 'polypeptide(L)'
;MSVRRPVAWTVAVVLFAEAVGVAALNWFLAIVVDRQDMSLAGLDPDMMSVSSKIGGVVFGLYFALCGLVALLVAVRDRAPAGLGRVLLISAAVVHGLLGAFTWGLVGPGAFIFMIVVLALIVLLLMTYDTREEPAAGPRPEGGNGGKGDDASPVSPPPAPTTP
;
A
#
# COMPACT_ATOMS: atom_id res chain seq x y z
N MET A 1 21.73 -8.26 -3.22
CA MET A 1 20.75 -7.30 -2.64
C MET A 1 19.36 -7.73 -3.05
N SER A 2 18.51 -8.07 -2.10
CA SER A 2 17.12 -8.48 -2.38
C SER A 2 16.31 -7.33 -2.98
N VAL A 3 15.60 -7.58 -4.09
CA VAL A 3 14.83 -6.63 -4.92
C VAL A 3 13.92 -5.68 -4.12
N ARG A 4 13.41 -6.12 -2.96
CA ARG A 4 12.55 -5.35 -2.04
C ARG A 4 13.10 -3.99 -1.58
N ARG A 5 14.40 -3.89 -1.28
CA ARG A 5 15.00 -2.64 -0.79
C ARG A 5 15.07 -1.57 -1.88
N PRO A 6 15.62 -1.87 -3.07
CA PRO A 6 15.56 -0.98 -4.22
C PRO A 6 14.12 -0.56 -4.56
N VAL A 7 13.17 -1.51 -4.59
CA VAL A 7 11.76 -1.20 -4.88
C VAL A 7 11.17 -0.22 -3.88
N ALA A 8 11.40 -0.40 -2.57
CA ALA A 8 10.89 0.51 -1.55
C ALA A 8 11.46 1.94 -1.69
N TRP A 9 12.75 2.06 -2.03
CA TRP A 9 13.36 3.35 -2.34
C TRP A 9 12.75 3.99 -3.59
N THR A 10 12.57 3.22 -4.66
CA THR A 10 11.95 3.71 -5.90
C THR A 10 10.53 4.22 -5.65
N VAL A 11 9.70 3.44 -4.93
CA VAL A 11 8.34 3.85 -4.57
C VAL A 11 8.36 5.14 -3.75
N ALA A 12 9.24 5.26 -2.75
CA ALA A 12 9.34 6.47 -1.95
C ALA A 12 9.64 7.71 -2.81
N VAL A 13 10.66 7.62 -3.68
CA VAL A 13 11.05 8.72 -4.57
C VAL A 13 9.92 9.11 -5.52
N VAL A 14 9.27 8.12 -6.15
CA VAL A 14 8.16 8.36 -7.07
C VAL A 14 7.00 9.05 -6.36
N LEU A 15 6.57 8.55 -5.20
CA LEU A 15 5.45 9.15 -4.45
C LEU A 15 5.76 10.57 -3.96
N PHE A 16 7.00 10.87 -3.58
CA PHE A 16 7.41 12.24 -3.27
C PHE A 16 7.40 13.14 -4.51
N ALA A 17 7.87 12.64 -5.65
CA ALA A 17 7.84 13.39 -6.91
C ALA A 17 6.39 13.67 -7.34
N GLU A 18 5.48 12.71 -7.19
CA GLU A 18 4.06 12.87 -7.46
C GLU A 18 3.39 13.83 -6.48
N ALA A 19 3.74 13.79 -5.20
CA ALA A 19 3.25 14.76 -4.21
C ALA A 19 3.57 16.21 -4.65
N VAL A 20 4.81 16.44 -5.07
CA VAL A 20 5.25 17.75 -5.59
C VAL A 20 4.54 18.08 -6.90
N GLY A 21 4.46 17.13 -7.83
CA GLY A 21 3.84 17.31 -9.14
C GLY A 21 2.35 17.66 -9.03
N VAL A 22 1.60 16.94 -8.20
CA VAL A 22 0.17 17.17 -7.96
C VAL A 22 -0.07 18.52 -7.27
N ALA A 23 0.73 18.84 -6.25
CA ALA A 23 0.62 20.12 -5.56
C ALA A 23 0.94 21.29 -6.50
N ALA A 24 2.04 21.21 -7.26
CA ALA A 24 2.45 22.25 -8.21
C ALA A 24 1.44 22.41 -9.35
N LEU A 25 0.93 21.32 -9.92
CA LEU A 25 -0.06 21.35 -10.98
C LEU A 25 -1.35 22.02 -10.52
N ASN A 26 -1.92 21.59 -9.38
CA ASN A 26 -3.15 22.20 -8.85
C ASN A 26 -2.93 23.66 -8.45
N TRP A 27 -1.79 23.99 -7.86
CA TRP A 27 -1.44 25.37 -7.54
C TRP A 27 -1.36 26.25 -8.80
N PHE A 28 -0.72 25.74 -9.85
CA PHE A 28 -0.62 26.43 -11.14
C PHE A 28 -1.99 26.61 -11.79
N LEU A 29 -2.80 25.56 -11.85
CA LEU A 29 -4.18 25.62 -12.37
C LEU A 29 -5.03 26.62 -11.59
N ALA A 30 -4.88 26.66 -10.26
CA ALA A 30 -5.58 27.63 -9.44
C ALA A 30 -5.16 29.07 -9.78
N ILE A 31 -3.86 29.35 -9.96
CA ILE A 31 -3.38 30.69 -10.40
C ILE A 31 -3.94 31.06 -11.77
N VAL A 32 -3.99 30.10 -12.71
CA VAL A 32 -4.52 30.34 -14.05
C VAL A 32 -6.01 30.68 -13.98
N VAL A 33 -6.79 29.93 -13.20
CA VAL A 33 -8.22 30.19 -12.97
C VAL A 33 -8.44 31.55 -12.29
N ASP A 34 -7.64 31.89 -11.28
CA ASP A 34 -7.66 33.18 -10.57
C ASP A 34 -7.49 34.39 -11.51
N ARG A 35 -6.72 34.21 -12.59
CA ARG A 35 -6.43 35.27 -13.57
C ARG A 35 -7.38 35.29 -14.75
N GLN A 36 -8.29 34.33 -14.85
CA GLN A 36 -9.34 34.34 -15.86
C GLN A 36 -10.56 35.02 -15.22
N ASP A 37 -10.68 36.35 -15.34
CA ASP A 37 -11.90 37.12 -15.01
C ASP A 37 -13.06 36.69 -15.93
N MET A 38 -13.55 35.46 -15.74
CA MET A 38 -14.67 34.91 -16.51
C MET A 38 -15.86 34.68 -15.58
N SER A 39 -16.97 35.33 -15.94
CA SER A 39 -18.31 34.99 -15.44
C SER A 39 -18.69 33.61 -15.97
N LEU A 40 -18.24 32.54 -15.31
CA LEU A 40 -18.62 31.17 -15.63
C LEU A 40 -20.01 30.86 -15.06
N ALA A 41 -21.05 31.38 -15.71
CA ALA A 41 -22.46 30.99 -15.50
C ALA A 41 -22.91 30.91 -14.03
N GLY A 42 -22.46 31.84 -13.17
CA GLY A 42 -22.85 31.90 -11.75
C GLY A 42 -22.06 30.98 -10.80
N LEU A 43 -21.04 30.26 -11.28
CA LEU A 43 -20.06 29.61 -10.43
C LEU A 43 -18.97 30.61 -10.04
N ASP A 44 -18.78 30.79 -8.73
CA ASP A 44 -17.85 31.75 -8.15
C ASP A 44 -16.39 31.31 -8.43
N PRO A 45 -15.61 32.04 -9.25
CA PRO A 45 -14.24 31.69 -9.62
C PRO A 45 -13.32 31.56 -8.40
N ASP A 46 -13.58 32.36 -7.35
CA ASP A 46 -12.84 32.29 -6.09
C ASP A 46 -13.01 30.91 -5.44
N MET A 47 -14.21 30.33 -5.47
CA MET A 47 -14.47 28.99 -4.93
C MET A 47 -13.79 27.89 -5.76
N MET A 48 -13.63 28.09 -7.07
CA MET A 48 -12.93 27.15 -7.96
C MET A 48 -11.40 27.20 -7.75
N SER A 49 -10.84 28.41 -7.60
CA SER A 49 -9.43 28.65 -7.25
C SER A 49 -9.09 28.09 -5.86
N VAL A 50 -9.91 28.38 -4.85
CA VAL A 50 -9.72 27.88 -3.48
C VAL A 50 -9.84 26.36 -3.42
N SER A 51 -10.85 25.76 -4.06
CA SER A 51 -11.00 24.30 -4.08
C SER A 51 -9.85 23.59 -4.79
N SER A 52 -9.31 24.17 -5.87
CA SER A 52 -8.13 23.63 -6.55
C SER A 52 -6.87 23.73 -5.67
N LYS A 53 -6.65 24.86 -4.98
CA LYS A 53 -5.54 25.01 -4.01
C LYS A 53 -5.64 23.99 -2.88
N ILE A 54 -6.82 23.85 -2.28
CA ILE A 54 -7.07 22.89 -1.19
C ILE A 54 -6.88 21.46 -1.71
N GLY A 55 -7.43 21.14 -2.87
CA GLY A 55 -7.25 19.83 -3.51
C GLY A 55 -5.78 19.48 -3.72
N GLY A 56 -5.01 20.42 -4.29
CA GLY A 56 -3.56 20.27 -4.48
C GLY A 56 -2.81 19.99 -3.17
N VAL A 57 -3.11 20.75 -2.12
CA VAL A 57 -2.47 20.56 -0.80
C VAL A 57 -2.86 19.22 -0.18
N VAL A 58 -4.15 18.86 -0.20
CA VAL A 58 -4.65 17.61 0.41
C VAL A 58 -4.07 16.39 -0.31
N PHE A 59 -4.15 16.34 -1.65
CA PHE A 59 -3.58 15.23 -2.41
C PHE A 59 -2.05 15.20 -2.32
N GLY A 60 -1.38 16.35 -2.35
CA GLY A 60 0.06 16.45 -2.16
C GLY A 60 0.51 15.91 -0.80
N LEU A 61 -0.15 16.31 0.29
CA LEU A 61 0.13 15.81 1.63
C LEU A 61 -0.16 14.31 1.74
N TYR A 62 -1.27 13.84 1.17
CA TYR A 62 -1.59 12.42 1.11
C TYR A 62 -0.48 11.61 0.45
N PHE A 63 -0.03 11.98 -0.76
CA PHE A 63 1.07 11.29 -1.43
C PHE A 63 2.39 11.41 -0.68
N ALA A 64 2.67 12.55 -0.04
CA ALA A 64 3.86 12.72 0.79
C ALA A 64 3.85 11.78 2.01
N LEU A 65 2.69 11.57 2.64
CA LEU A 65 2.55 10.60 3.72
C LEU A 65 2.74 9.16 3.21
N CYS A 66 2.20 8.82 2.03
CA CYS A 66 2.44 7.53 1.39
C CYS A 66 3.94 7.31 1.12
N GLY A 67 4.61 8.32 0.55
CA GLY A 67 6.05 8.31 0.29
C GLY A 67 6.88 8.18 1.57
N LEU A 68 6.47 8.86 2.65
CA LEU A 68 7.10 8.72 3.96
C LEU A 68 6.97 7.29 4.50
N VAL A 69 5.80 6.65 4.38
CA VAL A 69 5.64 5.25 4.78
C VAL A 69 6.55 4.34 3.96
N ALA A 70 6.61 4.51 2.63
CA ALA A 70 7.51 3.73 1.77
C ALA A 70 8.99 3.97 2.12
N LEU A 71 9.37 5.19 2.46
CA LEU A 71 10.71 5.53 2.93
C LEU A 71 11.04 4.84 4.26
N LEU A 72 10.10 4.86 5.21
CA LEU A 72 10.26 4.17 6.49
C LEU A 72 10.42 2.66 6.30
N VAL A 73 9.67 2.06 5.36
CA VAL A 73 9.84 0.66 4.95
C VAL A 73 11.24 0.43 4.37
N ALA A 74 11.70 1.30 3.46
CA ALA A 74 13.01 1.20 2.83
C ALA A 74 14.18 1.29 3.84
N VAL A 75 14.06 2.19 4.82
CA VAL A 75 15.08 2.42 5.85
C VAL A 75 15.05 1.32 6.91
N ARG A 76 13.86 0.94 7.40
CA ARG A 76 13.69 -0.04 8.48
C ARG A 76 13.75 -1.49 8.00
N ASP A 77 13.62 -1.72 6.69
CA ASP A 77 13.51 -3.04 6.05
C ASP A 77 12.45 -3.93 6.71
N ARG A 78 11.36 -3.30 7.15
CA ARG A 78 10.22 -3.93 7.84
C ARG A 78 8.94 -3.61 7.09
N ALA A 79 7.99 -4.54 7.14
CA ALA A 79 6.73 -4.39 6.43
C ALA A 79 5.93 -3.17 6.96
N PRO A 80 5.16 -2.51 6.08
CA PRO A 80 4.22 -1.49 6.52
C PRO A 80 3.07 -2.17 7.28
N ALA A 81 2.91 -1.84 8.57
CA ALA A 81 1.84 -2.38 9.41
C ALA A 81 0.74 -1.34 9.69
N GLY A 82 -0.47 -1.82 9.98
CA GLY A 82 -1.62 -0.99 10.39
C GLY A 82 -1.94 0.13 9.39
N LEU A 83 -1.91 1.38 9.88
CA LEU A 83 -2.24 2.57 9.07
C LEU A 83 -1.32 2.74 7.85
N GLY A 84 -0.04 2.37 7.95
CA GLY A 84 0.89 2.50 6.82
C GLY A 84 0.50 1.59 5.65
N ARG A 85 0.03 0.37 5.95
CA ARG A 85 -0.48 -0.56 4.94
C ARG A 85 -1.73 0.00 4.27
N VAL A 86 -2.68 0.49 5.07
CA VAL A 86 -3.93 1.09 4.57
C VAL A 86 -3.64 2.25 3.64
N LEU A 87 -2.71 3.13 4.02
CA LEU A 87 -2.34 4.30 3.23
C LEU A 87 -1.71 3.92 1.86
N LEU A 88 -0.87 2.88 1.83
CA LEU A 88 -0.31 2.39 0.57
C LEU A 88 -1.35 1.66 -0.30
N ILE A 89 -2.28 0.93 0.32
CA ILE A 89 -3.40 0.30 -0.40
C ILE A 89 -4.30 1.38 -0.99
N SER A 90 -4.66 2.42 -0.24
CA SER A 90 -5.45 3.53 -0.78
C SER A 90 -4.70 4.23 -1.92
N ALA A 91 -3.36 4.34 -1.85
CA ALA A 91 -2.58 4.92 -2.93
C ALA A 91 -2.63 4.05 -4.19
N ALA A 92 -2.59 2.73 -4.06
CA ALA A 92 -2.80 1.81 -5.17
C ALA A 92 -4.19 1.99 -5.79
N VAL A 93 -5.25 2.12 -4.98
CA VAL A 93 -6.61 2.37 -5.48
C VAL A 93 -6.68 3.70 -6.26
N VAL A 94 -6.11 4.77 -5.72
CA VAL A 94 -6.05 6.07 -6.40
C VAL A 94 -5.34 5.96 -7.75
N HIS A 95 -4.21 5.27 -7.83
CA HIS A 95 -3.50 5.05 -9.10
C HIS A 95 -4.28 4.18 -10.08
N GLY A 96 -5.01 3.17 -9.61
CA GLY A 96 -5.90 2.37 -10.45
C GLY A 96 -7.00 3.22 -11.08
N LEU A 97 -7.64 4.08 -10.29
CA LEU A 97 -8.64 5.03 -10.80
C LEU A 97 -8.04 6.02 -11.79
N LEU A 98 -6.91 6.65 -11.45
CA LEU A 98 -6.21 7.59 -12.34
C LEU A 98 -5.74 6.89 -13.64
N GLY A 99 -5.28 5.64 -13.56
CA GLY A 99 -4.98 4.82 -14.73
C GLY A 99 -6.20 4.68 -15.66
N ALA A 100 -7.36 4.34 -15.11
CA ALA A 100 -8.60 4.23 -15.89
C ALA A 100 -8.98 5.56 -16.57
N PHE A 101 -8.87 6.69 -15.87
CA PHE A 101 -9.15 8.01 -16.45
C PHE A 101 -8.13 8.42 -17.52
N THR A 102 -6.83 8.19 -17.28
CA THR A 102 -5.77 8.60 -18.19
C THR A 102 -5.79 7.82 -19.51
N TRP A 103 -6.25 6.57 -19.53
CA TRP A 103 -6.45 5.80 -20.75
C TRP A 103 -7.41 6.48 -21.73
N GLY A 104 -8.50 7.09 -21.22
CA GLY A 104 -9.52 7.74 -22.05
C GLY A 104 -9.30 9.23 -22.29
N LEU A 105 -8.76 9.96 -21.32
CA LEU A 105 -8.75 11.43 -21.33
C LEU A 105 -7.40 12.07 -21.67
N VAL A 106 -6.29 11.37 -21.40
CA VAL A 106 -4.94 11.98 -21.46
C VAL A 106 -4.08 11.31 -22.52
N GLY A 107 -4.06 9.98 -22.54
CA GLY A 107 -3.39 9.18 -23.56
C GLY A 107 -2.54 8.04 -23.01
N PRO A 108 -2.01 7.18 -23.90
CA PRO A 108 -1.38 5.91 -23.51
C PRO A 108 -0.13 6.07 -22.64
N GLY A 109 0.67 7.13 -22.83
CA GLY A 109 1.88 7.37 -22.04
C GLY A 109 1.59 7.61 -20.56
N ALA A 110 0.58 8.44 -20.27
CA ALA A 110 0.14 8.71 -18.90
C ALA A 110 -0.45 7.45 -18.25
N PHE A 111 -1.21 6.66 -19.00
CA PHE A 111 -1.72 5.37 -18.56
C PHE A 111 -0.59 4.42 -18.15
N ILE A 112 0.42 4.23 -19.01
CA ILE A 112 1.56 3.36 -18.72
C ILE A 112 2.27 3.83 -17.45
N PHE A 113 2.51 5.13 -17.31
CA PHE A 113 3.12 5.70 -16.10
C PHE A 113 2.32 5.34 -14.85
N MET A 114 1.00 5.59 -14.84
CA MET A 114 0.11 5.23 -13.71
C MET A 114 0.16 3.74 -13.37
N ILE A 115 0.14 2.86 -14.38
CA ILE A 115 0.22 1.41 -14.18
C ILE A 115 1.57 0.98 -13.63
N VAL A 116 2.67 1.61 -14.05
CA VAL A 116 4.01 1.33 -13.50
C VAL A 116 4.07 1.71 -12.02
N VAL A 117 3.56 2.89 -11.64
CA VAL A 117 3.53 3.30 -10.23
C VAL A 117 2.64 2.36 -9.40
N LEU A 118 1.45 2.02 -9.91
CA LEU A 118 0.57 1.03 -9.30
C LEU A 118 1.30 -0.30 -9.07
N ALA A 119 1.96 -0.82 -10.11
CA ALA A 119 2.70 -2.07 -10.03
C ALA A 119 3.83 -2.01 -9.01
N LEU A 120 4.55 -0.89 -8.91
CA LEU A 120 5.59 -0.68 -7.90
C LEU A 120 5.03 -0.70 -6.47
N ILE A 121 3.89 -0.03 -6.23
CA ILE A 121 3.22 -0.04 -4.91
C ILE A 121 2.77 -1.45 -4.54
N VAL A 122 2.12 -2.17 -5.46
CA VAL A 122 1.67 -3.55 -5.23
C VAL A 122 2.87 -4.48 -5.01
N LEU A 123 3.94 -4.32 -5.78
CA LEU A 123 5.16 -5.11 -5.63
C LEU A 123 5.80 -4.86 -4.25
N LEU A 124 5.82 -3.62 -3.75
CA LEU A 124 6.25 -3.30 -2.40
C LEU A 124 5.39 -4.05 -1.38
N LEU A 125 4.06 -3.92 -1.46
CA LEU A 125 3.15 -4.59 -0.53
C LEU A 125 3.38 -6.11 -0.54
N MET A 126 3.42 -6.73 -1.71
CA MET A 126 3.60 -8.18 -1.83
C MET A 126 4.95 -8.67 -1.33
N THR A 127 6.04 -7.97 -1.64
CA THR A 127 7.39 -8.42 -1.25
C THR A 127 7.66 -8.33 0.25
N TYR A 128 6.96 -7.45 0.97
CA TYR A 128 7.06 -7.33 2.43
C TYR A 128 6.00 -8.16 3.18
N ASP A 129 4.81 -8.39 2.61
CA ASP A 129 3.73 -9.22 3.20
C ASP A 129 4.14 -10.70 3.30
N THR A 130 4.72 -11.28 2.24
CA THR A 130 5.13 -12.70 2.20
C THR A 130 6.22 -13.08 3.23
N ARG A 131 6.91 -12.10 3.81
CA ARG A 131 7.98 -12.34 4.79
C ARG A 131 7.51 -12.25 6.24
N GLU A 132 6.36 -11.64 6.48
CA GLU A 132 5.83 -11.40 7.82
C GLU A 132 4.87 -12.52 8.27
N GLU A 133 4.32 -13.30 7.34
CA GLU A 133 3.80 -14.65 7.64
C GLU A 133 4.96 -15.49 8.18
N PRO A 134 5.02 -15.76 9.49
CA PRO A 134 5.94 -16.77 9.99
C PRO A 134 5.52 -18.06 9.30
N ALA A 135 6.48 -18.86 8.83
CA ALA A 135 6.23 -20.27 8.59
C ALA A 135 5.40 -20.76 9.78
N ALA A 136 4.13 -21.11 9.53
CA ALA A 136 3.30 -21.76 10.53
C ALA A 136 4.19 -22.85 11.11
N GLY A 137 4.62 -22.66 12.36
CA GLY A 137 5.59 -23.53 12.99
C GLY A 137 5.09 -24.98 12.87
N PRO A 138 5.99 -25.98 12.92
CA PRO A 138 5.56 -27.37 12.85
C PRO A 138 4.41 -27.54 13.83
N ARG A 139 3.22 -27.88 13.30
CA ARG A 139 2.10 -28.27 14.14
C ARG A 139 2.65 -29.39 15.03
N PRO A 140 2.64 -29.25 16.36
CA PRO A 140 3.12 -30.33 17.19
C PRO A 140 2.13 -31.49 16.99
N GLU A 141 2.54 -32.47 16.21
CA GLU A 141 2.01 -33.82 16.35
C GLU A 141 2.48 -34.31 17.73
N GLY A 142 1.51 -34.54 18.61
CA GLY A 142 1.68 -35.40 19.77
C GLY A 142 1.99 -34.71 21.09
N GLY A 143 1.12 -34.96 22.08
CA GLY A 143 1.61 -35.35 23.40
C GLY A 143 1.36 -34.39 24.56
N ASN A 144 0.16 -34.49 25.14
CA ASN A 144 -0.09 -34.61 26.59
C ASN A 144 0.19 -33.40 27.51
N GLY A 145 -0.89 -32.70 27.90
CA GLY A 145 -0.97 -31.95 29.15
C GLY A 145 -1.96 -32.62 30.10
N GLY A 146 -1.44 -33.42 31.04
CA GLY A 146 -2.25 -34.14 32.03
C GLY A 146 -2.77 -33.26 33.17
N LYS A 147 -3.93 -33.64 33.69
CA LYS A 147 -4.30 -33.40 35.09
C LYS A 147 -5.24 -34.52 35.59
N GLY A 148 -4.74 -35.28 36.55
CA GLY A 148 -5.53 -35.93 37.59
C GLY A 148 -6.06 -37.34 37.32
N ASP A 149 -5.40 -38.30 37.96
CA ASP A 149 -5.99 -39.37 38.76
C ASP A 149 -6.19 -40.78 38.14
N ASP A 150 -5.39 -41.68 38.71
CA ASP A 150 -5.55 -43.13 38.91
C ASP A 150 -5.31 -44.18 37.81
N ALA A 151 -4.51 -45.17 38.24
CA ALA A 151 -4.37 -46.56 37.80
C ALA A 151 -3.25 -46.94 36.81
N SER A 152 -2.44 -47.89 37.28
CA SER A 152 -1.22 -48.49 36.74
C SER A 152 -1.33 -49.15 35.34
N PRO A 153 -0.19 -49.46 34.68
CA PRO A 153 -0.17 -49.91 33.29
C PRO A 153 -0.66 -51.35 33.15
N VAL A 154 -1.68 -51.56 32.30
CA VAL A 154 -2.13 -52.90 31.90
C VAL A 154 -1.17 -53.42 30.83
N SER A 155 -0.51 -54.56 31.10
CA SER A 155 0.35 -55.24 30.11
C SER A 155 -0.49 -55.77 28.93
N PRO A 156 0.09 -55.87 27.71
CA PRO A 156 -0.63 -56.46 26.57
C PRO A 156 -0.81 -57.98 26.74
N PRO A 157 -1.89 -58.57 26.17
CA PRO A 157 -2.12 -60.01 26.27
C PRO A 157 -1.11 -60.81 25.41
N PRO A 158 -0.73 -62.03 25.83
CA PRO A 158 0.21 -62.85 25.08
C PRO A 158 -0.38 -63.36 23.76
N ALA A 159 0.48 -63.43 22.73
CA ALA A 159 0.13 -63.92 21.40
C ALA A 159 -0.19 -65.44 21.41
N PRO A 160 -1.11 -65.92 20.55
CA PRO A 160 -1.46 -67.34 20.51
C PRO A 160 -0.33 -68.17 19.90
N THR A 161 0.13 -69.20 20.61
CA THR A 161 0.95 -70.28 20.04
C THR A 161 0.06 -71.50 19.78
N THR A 162 -0.07 -71.88 18.51
CA THR A 162 -0.80 -73.08 18.07
C THR A 162 0.14 -74.30 18.08
N PRO A 163 -0.36 -75.54 18.34
CA PRO A 163 0.45 -76.76 18.34
C PRO A 163 0.79 -77.27 16.93
#